data_AF-A0A4Q7IIK0-F1
#
_entry.id   AF-A0A4Q7IIK0-F1
#
_cell.length_a   1.000
_cell.length_b   1.000
_cell.length_c   1.000
_cell.angle_alpha   90.00
_cell.angle_beta   90.00
_cell.angle_gamma   90.00
#
_symmetry.space_group_name_H-M   'P 1'
#
loop_
_entity.id
_entity.type
_entity.pdbx_description
1 polymer ?
#
loop_
_entity_poly.entity_id
_entity_poly.type
_entity_poly.pdbx_seq_one_letter_code
_entity_poly.pdbx_strand_id
1 'polypeptide(L)'
;MKKNKIIIGLVAISFISICYFLGTKQNSDNELDTDRKTALGSNQVDEMKSSQEIIQETTQETKTPMPISFNQSTVDSAKVIATKYEQTLNYPPYSQPLSLNDFSILNPNYFEPVTMVTQDSNVKISMMLEKYHFVSPEAIIVQVKGSDIYGVELKVQDADTRKLLSSHTMHPSQDAYLAKIKGNTDYPANLQITAIANVNGDEVPMVAQISYNQKSATIVGGTKPFVESADLVFPVDIKVEKAGLYRVRANLFSGAQPIASLVSETKLEVGKKQILLRAHQSVLPNTSEFELATFTIEKRSTHPAEPSRFGNSEIEKLVFDDVDLSGIEKTHYQPKENERKRLMFLKGMANQD
;
A
#
# COMPACT_ATOMS: atom_id res chain seq x y z
N MET A 1 11.14 32.67 -37.06
CA MET A 1 11.87 31.48 -36.57
C MET A 1 12.60 31.84 -35.27
N LYS A 2 12.01 31.51 -34.11
CA LYS A 2 12.68 31.62 -32.81
C LYS A 2 12.71 30.23 -32.18
N LYS A 3 13.91 29.78 -31.80
CA LYS A 3 14.20 28.46 -31.24
C LYS A 3 13.58 28.32 -29.85
N ASN A 4 12.68 27.35 -29.68
CA ASN A 4 12.21 26.92 -28.37
C ASN A 4 13.34 26.15 -27.67
N LYS A 5 13.84 26.68 -26.55
CA LYS A 5 14.64 25.93 -25.59
C LYS A 5 13.69 25.51 -24.46
N ILE A 6 13.33 24.23 -24.46
CA ILE A 6 12.63 23.60 -23.35
C ILE A 6 13.68 23.34 -22.28
N ILE A 7 13.60 24.05 -21.15
CA ILE A 7 14.36 23.73 -19.95
C ILE A 7 13.39 23.02 -19.00
N ILE A 8 13.58 21.72 -18.85
CA ILE A 8 12.81 20.87 -17.94
C ILE A 8 13.29 21.21 -16.52
N GLY A 9 12.43 21.87 -15.74
CA GLY A 9 12.67 22.15 -14.33
C GLY A 9 12.66 20.85 -13.54
N LEU A 10 13.79 20.58 -12.88
CA LEU A 10 14.04 19.40 -12.07
C LEU A 10 13.34 19.58 -10.71
N VAL A 11 12.25 18.85 -10.49
CA VAL A 11 11.55 18.84 -9.20
C VAL A 11 12.31 17.92 -8.25
N ALA A 12 12.92 18.51 -7.23
CA ALA A 12 13.52 17.77 -6.13
C ALA A 12 12.41 17.20 -5.24
N ILE A 13 12.14 15.91 -5.37
CA ILE A 13 11.23 15.16 -4.50
C ILE A 13 12.06 14.56 -3.37
N SER A 14 12.06 15.19 -2.19
CA SER A 14 12.53 14.57 -0.96
C SER A 14 11.33 14.11 -0.14
N PHE A 15 10.81 12.92 -0.46
CA PHE A 15 9.89 12.19 0.41
C PHE A 15 10.52 10.84 0.73
N ILE A 16 11.06 10.72 1.95
CA ILE A 16 11.41 9.42 2.53
C ILE A 16 10.09 8.79 3.02
N SER A 17 9.29 8.29 2.08
CA SER A 17 8.15 7.42 2.38
C SER A 17 8.70 6.00 2.48
N ILE A 18 8.94 5.54 3.71
CA ILE A 18 9.31 4.16 3.97
C ILE A 18 8.08 3.29 3.71
N CYS A 19 7.96 2.78 2.48
CA CYS A 19 7.02 1.73 2.16
C CYS A 19 7.43 0.45 2.90
N TYR A 20 6.73 0.12 3.98
CA TYR A 20 6.83 -1.21 4.58
C TYR A 20 6.23 -2.26 3.64
N PHE A 21 7.08 -2.77 2.74
CA PHE A 21 6.84 -4.00 2.00
C PHE A 21 7.86 -5.03 2.48
N LEU A 22 7.40 -6.13 3.06
CA LEU A 22 8.06 -7.44 2.91
C LEU A 22 7.10 -8.53 3.41
N GLY A 23 6.86 -9.48 2.51
CA GLY A 23 5.99 -10.62 2.74
C GLY A 23 6.62 -11.61 3.71
N THR A 24 5.80 -12.10 4.62
CA THR A 24 6.05 -13.34 5.35
C THR A 24 5.41 -14.47 4.55
N LYS A 25 6.23 -15.36 3.96
CA LYS A 25 5.76 -16.71 3.65
C LYS A 25 5.60 -17.40 5.00
N GLN A 26 4.37 -17.59 5.46
CA GLN A 26 4.09 -18.42 6.62
C GLN A 26 3.78 -19.84 6.14
N ASN A 27 4.62 -20.79 6.59
CA ASN A 27 4.40 -22.22 6.46
C ASN A 27 3.03 -22.57 7.05
N SER A 28 2.24 -23.32 6.28
CA SER A 28 1.02 -23.95 6.74
C SER A 28 1.35 -25.43 6.93
N ASP A 29 1.84 -25.79 8.11
CA ASP A 29 1.90 -27.20 8.51
C ASP A 29 0.52 -27.58 9.05
N ASN A 30 -0.28 -28.23 8.19
CA ASN A 30 -1.39 -29.06 8.63
C ASN A 30 -1.08 -30.48 8.14
N GLU A 31 -0.69 -31.33 9.08
CA GLU A 31 -0.76 -32.78 8.92
C GLU A 31 -2.21 -33.17 8.62
N LEU A 32 -2.43 -33.84 7.49
CA LEU A 32 -3.49 -34.82 7.40
C LEU A 32 -2.94 -36.03 6.65
N ASP A 33 -2.75 -37.09 7.42
CA ASP A 33 -2.42 -38.43 6.99
C ASP A 33 -3.53 -38.98 6.09
N THR A 34 -3.19 -39.42 4.88
CA THR A 34 -4.00 -40.38 4.13
C THR A 34 -3.11 -41.20 3.19
N ASP A 35 -2.91 -42.42 3.62
CA ASP A 35 -2.37 -43.57 2.90
C ASP A 35 -2.95 -43.71 1.47
N ARG A 36 -2.08 -43.78 0.45
CA ARG A 36 -2.41 -44.48 -0.80
C ARG A 36 -1.17 -44.99 -1.56
N LYS A 37 -0.90 -46.27 -1.31
CA LYS A 37 -0.20 -47.27 -2.13
C LYS A 37 -0.37 -47.07 -3.64
N THR A 38 0.72 -47.03 -4.42
CA THR A 38 0.81 -47.64 -5.76
C THR A 38 2.26 -47.97 -6.11
N ALA A 39 2.46 -49.14 -6.72
CA ALA A 39 3.71 -49.78 -7.04
C ALA A 39 4.18 -49.49 -8.49
N LEU A 40 5.51 -49.47 -8.65
CA LEU A 40 6.37 -50.07 -9.69
C LEU A 40 6.15 -49.86 -11.21
N GLY A 41 7.28 -49.53 -11.87
CA GLY A 41 7.64 -49.86 -13.27
C GLY A 41 7.66 -48.65 -14.21
N SER A 42 8.65 -48.38 -15.06
CA SER A 42 9.80 -49.14 -15.57
C SER A 42 10.79 -48.15 -16.20
N ASN A 43 12.07 -48.55 -16.22
CA ASN A 43 13.21 -47.92 -16.86
C ASN A 43 13.04 -47.68 -18.38
N GLN A 44 13.75 -46.68 -18.91
CA GLN A 44 14.66 -46.91 -20.02
C GLN A 44 15.79 -45.85 -20.04
N VAL A 45 17.01 -46.40 -19.99
CA VAL A 45 18.31 -45.78 -20.19
C VAL A 45 18.64 -45.95 -21.67
N ASP A 46 19.18 -44.91 -22.31
CA ASP A 46 20.07 -45.10 -23.46
C ASP A 46 21.38 -44.37 -23.18
N GLU A 47 22.44 -45.11 -23.47
CA GLU A 47 23.82 -44.97 -23.04
C GLU A 47 24.65 -44.47 -24.23
N MET A 48 25.51 -43.46 -24.06
CA MET A 48 26.76 -43.45 -24.83
C MET A 48 27.90 -42.63 -24.19
N LYS A 49 28.85 -43.42 -23.69
CA LYS A 49 30.32 -43.29 -23.78
C LYS A 49 31.04 -42.11 -23.12
N SER A 50 31.62 -42.49 -21.99
CA SER A 50 32.89 -42.06 -21.42
C SER A 50 34.02 -41.81 -22.43
N SER A 51 34.70 -40.68 -22.26
CA SER A 51 36.14 -40.55 -22.49
C SER A 51 36.67 -39.76 -21.29
N GLN A 52 37.39 -40.45 -20.41
CA GLN A 52 38.14 -39.84 -19.32
C GLN A 52 39.43 -39.27 -19.89
N GLU A 53 39.62 -37.96 -19.73
CA GLU A 53 40.95 -37.37 -19.72
C GLU A 53 41.11 -36.62 -18.39
N ILE A 54 42.24 -36.91 -17.76
CA ILE A 54 42.64 -36.57 -16.40
C ILE A 54 42.80 -35.05 -16.29
N ILE A 55 42.08 -34.41 -15.35
CA ILE A 55 42.42 -33.06 -14.91
C ILE A 55 42.59 -33.06 -13.38
N GLN A 56 43.78 -32.63 -13.00
CA GLN A 56 44.34 -32.50 -11.66
C GLN A 56 43.39 -31.76 -10.70
N GLU A 57 43.37 -32.24 -9.45
CA GLU A 57 42.86 -31.52 -8.30
C GLU A 57 43.56 -30.16 -8.20
N THR A 58 42.92 -29.12 -8.75
CA THR A 58 43.22 -27.75 -8.39
C THR A 58 42.37 -27.43 -7.17
N THR A 59 43.04 -27.35 -6.03
CA THR A 59 42.58 -26.73 -4.79
C THR A 59 41.65 -25.56 -5.11
N GLN A 60 40.35 -25.71 -4.82
CA GLN A 60 39.43 -24.58 -4.82
C GLN A 60 39.88 -23.64 -3.70
N GLU A 61 40.57 -22.57 -4.07
CA GLU A 61 40.69 -21.38 -3.23
C GLU A 61 39.29 -21.00 -2.77
N THR A 62 39.09 -21.06 -1.46
CA THR A 62 38.04 -20.37 -0.73
C THR A 62 38.09 -18.90 -1.15
N LYS A 63 37.32 -18.51 -2.17
CA LYS A 63 37.07 -17.09 -2.45
C LYS A 63 36.29 -16.53 -1.28
N THR A 64 37.02 -15.97 -0.34
CA THR A 64 36.49 -15.04 0.66
C THR A 64 35.55 -14.08 -0.06
N PRO A 65 34.28 -13.97 0.33
CA PRO A 65 33.41 -12.97 -0.28
C PRO A 65 34.07 -11.60 -0.06
N MET A 66 34.29 -10.85 -1.14
CA MET A 66 34.78 -9.48 -1.06
C MET A 66 33.89 -8.71 -0.07
N PRO A 67 34.46 -7.91 0.84
CA PRO A 67 33.65 -7.07 1.71
C PRO A 67 32.82 -6.16 0.81
N ILE A 68 31.49 -6.30 0.90
CA ILE A 68 30.57 -5.33 0.32
C ILE A 68 30.79 -4.05 1.11
N SER A 69 31.57 -3.11 0.57
CA SER A 69 31.71 -1.77 1.14
C SER A 69 30.49 -0.97 0.69
N PHE A 70 29.71 -0.50 1.65
CA PHE A 70 28.61 0.43 1.39
C PHE A 70 29.16 1.86 1.33
N ASN A 71 28.56 2.72 0.49
CA ASN A 71 28.90 4.13 0.53
C ASN A 71 28.36 4.78 1.82
N GLN A 72 28.95 5.90 2.24
CA GLN A 72 28.58 6.59 3.49
C GLN A 72 27.08 6.93 3.57
N SER A 73 26.48 7.35 2.45
CA SER A 73 25.04 7.65 2.39
C SER A 73 24.16 6.43 2.71
N THR A 74 24.60 5.23 2.31
CA THR A 74 23.92 3.96 2.62
C THR A 74 24.09 3.58 4.09
N VAL A 75 25.28 3.79 4.66
CA VAL A 75 25.56 3.57 6.09
C VAL A 75 24.72 4.50 6.96
N ASP A 76 24.68 5.79 6.64
CA ASP A 76 23.87 6.79 7.35
C ASP A 76 22.37 6.47 7.27
N SER A 77 21.90 6.08 6.08
CA SER A 77 20.51 5.63 5.88
C SER A 77 20.22 4.37 6.70
N ALA A 78 21.12 3.39 6.69
CA ALA A 78 20.98 2.15 7.46
C ALA A 78 20.92 2.43 8.96
N LYS A 79 21.71 3.39 9.48
CA LYS A 79 21.68 3.79 10.89
C LYS A 79 20.32 4.34 11.30
N VAL A 80 19.75 5.24 10.49
CA VAL A 80 18.41 5.80 10.72
C VAL A 80 17.35 4.70 10.66
N ILE A 81 17.42 3.82 9.65
CA ILE A 81 16.46 2.72 9.48
C ILE A 81 16.56 1.72 10.62
N ALA A 82 17.77 1.32 11.04
CA ALA A 82 18.00 0.37 12.12
C ALA A 82 17.44 0.89 13.45
N THR A 83 17.66 2.17 13.75
CA THR A 83 17.16 2.82 14.98
C THR A 83 15.64 2.85 15.00
N LYS A 84 15.02 3.27 13.88
CA LYS A 84 13.55 3.26 13.75
C LYS A 84 12.98 1.85 13.84
N TYR A 85 13.60 0.89 13.16
CA TYR A 85 13.15 -0.50 13.18
C TYR A 85 13.24 -1.12 14.57
N GLU A 86 14.32 -0.87 15.31
CA GLU A 86 14.44 -1.32 16.70
C GLU A 86 13.31 -0.81 17.60
N GLN A 87 12.91 0.47 17.45
CA GLN A 87 11.79 1.03 18.19
C GLN A 87 10.46 0.31 17.88
N THR A 88 10.24 -0.08 16.61
CA THR A 88 9.03 -0.80 16.21
C THR A 88 8.94 -2.22 16.79
N LEU A 89 10.08 -2.84 17.12
CA LEU A 89 10.10 -4.20 17.68
C LEU A 89 9.53 -4.30 19.09
N ASN A 90 9.23 -3.19 19.76
CA ASN A 90 8.49 -3.21 21.02
C ASN A 90 6.99 -3.55 20.83
N TYR A 91 6.53 -3.61 19.58
CA TYR A 91 5.13 -3.80 19.21
C TYR A 91 5.01 -4.90 18.15
N PRO A 92 3.95 -5.71 18.17
CA PRO A 92 3.75 -6.69 17.12
C PRO A 92 3.49 -6.01 15.76
N PRO A 93 3.91 -6.62 14.63
CA PRO A 93 3.78 -6.02 13.30
C PRO A 93 2.32 -5.80 12.86
N TYR A 94 1.36 -6.47 13.49
CA TYR A 94 -0.07 -6.30 13.24
C TYR A 94 -0.72 -5.15 14.03
N SER A 95 0.01 -4.54 14.99
CA SER A 95 -0.51 -3.51 15.90
C SER A 95 0.60 -2.52 16.26
N GLN A 96 0.88 -1.59 15.34
CA GLN A 96 1.93 -0.59 15.51
C GLN A 96 1.34 0.71 16.07
N PRO A 97 2.00 1.39 17.03
CA PRO A 97 1.50 2.66 17.56
C PRO A 97 1.40 3.70 16.45
N LEU A 98 0.42 4.59 16.56
CA LEU A 98 0.11 5.60 15.55
C LEU A 98 -0.03 6.97 16.19
N SER A 99 0.51 8.00 15.52
CA SER A 99 0.42 9.39 15.94
C SER A 99 -0.22 10.27 14.87
N LEU A 100 -0.62 11.49 15.23
CA LEU A 100 -1.15 12.47 14.28
C LEU A 100 -0.14 12.87 13.19
N ASN A 101 1.16 12.62 13.41
CA ASN A 101 2.22 12.91 12.44
C ASN A 101 2.32 11.84 11.34
N ASP A 102 1.65 10.70 11.50
CA ASP A 102 1.69 9.58 10.55
C ASP A 102 0.64 9.74 9.43
N PHE A 103 0.68 10.90 8.77
CA PHE A 103 -0.34 11.34 7.81
C PHE A 103 -0.65 10.30 6.73
N SER A 104 0.36 9.65 6.16
CA SER A 104 0.18 8.66 5.07
C SER A 104 -0.48 7.37 5.53
N ILE A 105 -0.34 7.00 6.80
CA ILE A 105 -1.03 5.84 7.39
C ILE A 105 -2.45 6.21 7.75
N LEU A 106 -2.66 7.43 8.28
CA LEU A 106 -3.97 7.99 8.60
C LEU A 106 -4.81 8.27 7.35
N ASN A 107 -4.18 8.57 6.21
CA ASN A 107 -4.85 8.93 4.97
C ASN A 107 -4.32 8.07 3.80
N PRO A 108 -4.56 6.74 3.81
CA PRO A 108 -3.89 5.79 2.92
C PRO A 108 -4.26 5.93 1.43
N ASN A 109 -5.29 6.71 1.11
CA ASN A 109 -5.74 6.98 -0.25
C ASN A 109 -5.81 8.49 -0.57
N TYR A 110 -5.08 9.30 0.20
CA TYR A 110 -5.01 10.75 0.01
C TYR A 110 -4.42 11.09 -1.35
N PHE A 111 -5.08 11.98 -2.09
CA PHE A 111 -4.56 12.54 -3.33
C PHE A 111 -3.78 13.83 -3.07
N GLU A 112 -2.49 13.85 -3.41
CA GLU A 112 -1.65 15.06 -3.35
C GLU A 112 -2.01 15.99 -4.52
N PRO A 113 -2.44 17.25 -4.27
CA PRO A 113 -2.82 18.16 -5.34
C PRO A 113 -1.68 18.44 -6.34
N VAL A 114 -1.97 18.33 -7.64
CA VAL A 114 -1.03 18.69 -8.71
C VAL A 114 -1.08 20.20 -8.88
N THR A 115 0.01 20.87 -8.52
CA THR A 115 0.09 22.34 -8.50
C THR A 115 1.06 22.86 -9.54
N MET A 116 0.64 23.83 -10.35
CA MET A 116 1.46 24.51 -11.34
C MET A 116 1.50 26.01 -11.08
N VAL A 117 2.62 26.64 -11.45
CA VAL A 117 2.80 28.10 -11.44
C VAL A 117 3.06 28.55 -12.87
N THR A 118 2.28 29.51 -13.35
CA THR A 118 2.45 30.08 -14.70
C THR A 118 3.74 30.88 -14.79
N GLN A 119 4.38 30.87 -15.97
CA GLN A 119 5.67 31.54 -16.18
C GLN A 119 5.55 33.07 -16.11
N ASP A 120 4.46 33.62 -16.65
CA ASP A 120 4.37 35.06 -16.92
C ASP A 120 3.60 35.84 -15.84
N SER A 121 2.75 35.17 -15.05
CA SER A 121 1.86 35.83 -14.07
C SER A 121 2.05 35.39 -12.61
N ASN A 122 2.95 34.44 -12.34
CA ASN A 122 3.12 33.81 -11.01
C ASN A 122 1.78 33.31 -10.43
N VAL A 123 0.83 32.99 -11.30
CA VAL A 123 -0.49 32.49 -10.93
C VAL A 123 -0.36 31.01 -10.60
N LYS A 124 -0.85 30.65 -9.42
CA LYS A 124 -0.86 29.28 -8.93
C LYS A 124 -2.19 28.63 -9.26
N ILE A 125 -2.14 27.56 -10.03
CA ILE A 125 -3.29 26.69 -10.29
C ILE A 125 -3.04 25.30 -9.70
N SER A 126 -4.10 24.62 -9.31
CA SER A 126 -4.01 23.27 -8.74
C SER A 126 -5.17 22.40 -9.18
N MET A 127 -4.88 21.13 -9.43
CA MET A 127 -5.86 20.08 -9.69
C MET A 127 -5.85 19.09 -8.52
N MET A 128 -7.03 18.75 -8.03
CA MET A 128 -7.24 17.80 -6.95
C MET A 128 -8.30 16.77 -7.36
N LEU A 129 -8.05 15.51 -7.02
CA LEU A 129 -9.02 14.43 -7.06
C LEU A 129 -9.38 14.03 -5.62
N GLU A 130 -10.49 13.32 -5.42
CA GLU A 130 -10.89 12.85 -4.10
C GLU A 130 -9.89 11.85 -3.49
N LYS A 131 -9.26 11.02 -4.34
CA LYS A 131 -8.37 9.92 -3.94
C LYS A 131 -7.54 9.37 -5.13
N TYR A 132 -6.58 8.48 -4.87
CA TYR A 132 -5.78 7.81 -5.92
C TYR A 132 -6.37 6.48 -6.40
N HIS A 133 -6.99 5.72 -5.51
CA HIS A 133 -7.53 4.40 -5.77
C HIS A 133 -9.05 4.46 -5.79
N PHE A 134 -9.61 4.22 -6.97
CA PHE A 134 -11.05 4.09 -7.20
C PHE A 134 -11.42 2.63 -7.42
N VAL A 135 -12.68 2.28 -7.17
CA VAL A 135 -13.22 0.94 -7.43
C VAL A 135 -14.40 1.02 -8.38
N SER A 136 -14.28 0.36 -9.53
CA SER A 136 -15.31 0.30 -10.56
C SER A 136 -16.69 -0.10 -10.03
N PRO A 137 -17.81 0.54 -10.48
CA PRO A 137 -17.91 1.67 -11.40
C PRO A 137 -18.04 3.02 -10.66
N GLU A 138 -17.16 3.30 -9.70
CA GLU A 138 -17.15 4.56 -8.95
C GLU A 138 -16.90 5.78 -9.85
N ALA A 139 -17.63 6.88 -9.60
CA ALA A 139 -17.42 8.14 -10.30
C ALA A 139 -16.16 8.86 -9.80
N ILE A 140 -15.53 9.65 -10.65
CA ILE A 140 -14.32 10.41 -10.30
C ILE A 140 -14.67 11.89 -10.27
N ILE A 141 -14.51 12.54 -9.11
CA ILE A 141 -14.67 13.99 -9.00
C ILE A 141 -13.29 14.65 -9.14
N VAL A 142 -13.22 15.63 -10.04
CA VAL A 142 -12.03 16.43 -10.30
C VAL A 142 -12.35 17.88 -9.99
N GLN A 143 -11.45 18.51 -9.24
CA GLN A 143 -11.52 19.93 -8.90
C GLN A 143 -10.27 20.64 -9.42
N VAL A 144 -10.47 21.80 -10.04
CA VAL A 144 -9.40 22.71 -10.43
C VAL A 144 -9.62 24.06 -9.77
N LYS A 145 -8.61 24.56 -9.05
CA LYS A 145 -8.62 25.86 -8.36
C LYS A 145 -7.46 26.74 -8.83
N GLY A 146 -7.69 28.05 -8.84
CA GLY A 146 -6.69 29.06 -9.19
C GLY A 146 -7.38 30.34 -9.63
N SER A 147 -6.61 31.43 -9.72
CA SER A 147 -7.09 32.69 -10.29
C SER A 147 -6.98 32.71 -11.81
N ASP A 148 -7.71 33.61 -12.46
CA ASP A 148 -7.63 33.90 -13.90
C ASP A 148 -7.85 32.69 -14.83
N ILE A 149 -8.64 31.72 -14.39
CA ILE A 149 -9.03 30.57 -15.20
C ILE A 149 -10.30 30.93 -15.99
N TYR A 150 -10.21 30.90 -17.32
CA TYR A 150 -11.33 31.21 -18.23
C TYR A 150 -12.07 29.97 -18.73
N GLY A 151 -11.50 28.78 -18.52
CA GLY A 151 -12.11 27.51 -18.86
C GLY A 151 -11.18 26.34 -18.57
N VAL A 152 -11.75 25.16 -18.42
CA VAL A 152 -10.98 23.92 -18.22
C VAL A 152 -11.58 22.80 -19.06
N GLU A 153 -10.74 22.19 -19.91
CA GLU A 153 -11.04 20.92 -20.58
C GLU A 153 -10.45 19.76 -19.77
N LEU A 154 -11.21 18.70 -19.57
CA LEU A 154 -10.80 17.52 -18.83
C LEU A 154 -10.80 16.30 -19.74
N LYS A 155 -9.64 15.66 -19.88
CA LYS A 155 -9.45 14.43 -20.67
C LYS A 155 -9.21 13.25 -19.74
N VAL A 156 -9.91 12.15 -20.02
CA VAL A 156 -9.69 10.85 -19.39
C VAL A 156 -9.07 9.92 -20.43
N GLN A 157 -7.90 9.39 -20.13
CA GLN A 157 -7.14 8.55 -21.04
C GLN A 157 -6.73 7.26 -20.34
N ASP A 158 -6.53 6.22 -21.12
CA ASP A 158 -5.74 5.07 -20.71
C ASP A 158 -4.30 5.54 -20.46
N ALA A 159 -3.74 5.28 -19.27
CA ALA A 159 -2.40 5.74 -18.93
C ALA A 159 -1.30 5.01 -19.71
N ASP A 160 -1.53 3.76 -20.09
CA ASP A 160 -0.55 2.89 -20.74
C ASP A 160 -0.56 3.13 -22.26
N THR A 161 -1.75 3.23 -22.86
CA THR A 161 -1.89 3.38 -24.33
C THR A 161 -2.09 4.84 -24.78
N ARG A 162 -2.33 5.77 -23.84
CA ARG A 162 -2.69 7.17 -24.10
C ARG A 162 -3.98 7.37 -24.91
N LYS A 163 -4.74 6.29 -25.14
CA LYS A 163 -6.03 6.32 -25.85
C LYS A 163 -7.01 7.21 -25.08
N LEU A 164 -7.63 8.16 -25.79
CA LEU A 164 -8.70 8.99 -25.22
C LEU A 164 -9.94 8.13 -24.98
N LEU A 165 -10.43 8.15 -23.75
CA LEU A 165 -11.62 7.42 -23.32
C LEU A 165 -12.84 8.36 -23.23
N SER A 166 -12.65 9.57 -22.74
CA SER A 166 -13.67 10.62 -22.71
C SER A 166 -13.06 12.02 -22.56
N SER A 167 -13.82 13.06 -22.92
CA SER A 167 -13.50 14.46 -22.66
C SER A 167 -14.73 15.18 -22.07
N HIS A 168 -14.49 16.16 -21.20
CA HIS A 168 -15.51 16.95 -20.53
C HIS A 168 -15.07 18.41 -20.45
N THR A 169 -16.01 19.34 -20.52
CA THR A 169 -15.77 20.73 -20.11
C THR A 169 -16.15 20.86 -18.64
N MET A 170 -15.27 21.45 -17.82
CA MET A 170 -15.59 21.70 -16.42
C MET A 170 -16.40 22.98 -16.29
N HIS A 171 -17.34 23.01 -15.36
CA HIS A 171 -18.16 24.19 -15.09
C HIS A 171 -17.65 24.93 -13.85
N PRO A 172 -17.67 26.28 -13.85
CA PRO A 172 -17.33 27.05 -12.68
C PRO A 172 -18.37 26.82 -11.58
N SER A 173 -17.91 26.69 -10.34
CA SER A 173 -18.69 26.48 -9.13
C SER A 173 -18.01 27.20 -7.96
N GLN A 174 -18.56 28.34 -7.55
CA GLN A 174 -18.00 29.22 -6.52
C GLN A 174 -16.52 29.54 -6.80
N ASP A 175 -15.59 28.90 -6.09
CA ASP A 175 -14.15 29.15 -6.14
C ASP A 175 -13.35 28.08 -6.90
N ALA A 176 -14.02 27.22 -7.67
CA ALA A 176 -13.38 26.13 -8.39
C ALA A 176 -14.11 25.77 -9.68
N TYR A 177 -13.40 25.09 -10.57
CA TYR A 177 -13.99 24.33 -11.66
C TYR A 177 -14.18 22.90 -11.18
N LEU A 178 -15.39 22.35 -11.36
CA LEU A 178 -15.74 21.00 -10.93
C LEU A 178 -16.23 20.17 -12.12
N ALA A 179 -15.84 18.90 -12.13
CA ALA A 179 -16.41 17.90 -13.03
C ALA A 179 -16.54 16.57 -12.31
N LYS A 180 -17.63 15.86 -12.61
CA LYS A 180 -17.88 14.49 -12.18
C LYS A 180 -17.84 13.58 -13.40
N ILE A 181 -16.77 12.80 -13.53
CA ILE A 181 -16.65 11.78 -14.56
C ILE A 181 -17.49 10.57 -14.11
N LYS A 182 -18.43 10.14 -14.95
CA LYS A 182 -19.20 8.92 -14.69
C LYS A 182 -18.26 7.71 -14.65
N GLY A 183 -18.40 6.87 -13.63
CA GLY A 183 -17.68 5.61 -13.54
C GLY A 183 -18.08 4.64 -14.64
N ASN A 184 -17.15 3.80 -15.08
CA ASN A 184 -17.35 2.84 -16.16
C ASN A 184 -16.67 1.51 -15.83
N THR A 185 -17.38 0.40 -15.99
CA THR A 185 -16.84 -0.95 -15.76
C THR A 185 -15.69 -1.31 -16.68
N ASP A 186 -15.62 -0.67 -17.84
CA ASP A 186 -14.66 -1.00 -18.91
C ASP A 186 -13.41 -0.12 -18.86
N TYR A 187 -13.28 0.77 -17.87
CA TYR A 187 -12.05 1.55 -17.71
C TYR A 187 -10.84 0.64 -17.42
N PRO A 188 -9.68 0.94 -18.03
CA PRO A 188 -8.44 0.23 -17.72
C PRO A 188 -8.02 0.49 -16.27
N ALA A 189 -7.13 -0.37 -15.77
CA ALA A 189 -6.67 -0.30 -14.38
C ALA A 189 -5.91 1.00 -14.06
N ASN A 190 -5.25 1.60 -15.05
CA ASN A 190 -4.52 2.86 -14.91
C ASN A 190 -5.19 3.92 -15.79
N LEU A 191 -5.69 4.98 -15.17
CA LEU A 191 -6.27 6.12 -15.87
C LEU A 191 -5.35 7.33 -15.72
N GLN A 192 -5.20 8.08 -16.81
CA GLN A 192 -4.63 9.40 -16.78
C GLN A 192 -5.74 10.44 -16.89
N ILE A 193 -5.78 11.33 -15.91
CA ILE A 193 -6.67 12.49 -15.85
C ILE A 193 -5.83 13.72 -16.21
N THR A 194 -6.25 14.45 -17.24
CA THR A 194 -5.56 15.67 -17.68
C THR A 194 -6.54 16.82 -17.72
N ALA A 195 -6.35 17.80 -16.83
CA ALA A 195 -7.06 19.06 -16.87
C ALA A 195 -6.20 20.08 -17.62
N ILE A 196 -6.75 20.68 -18.67
CA ILE A 196 -6.12 21.73 -19.46
C ILE A 196 -6.84 23.02 -19.11
N ALA A 197 -6.23 23.81 -18.23
CA ALA A 197 -6.79 25.09 -17.80
C ALA A 197 -6.33 26.20 -18.76
N ASN A 198 -7.25 27.03 -19.22
CA ASN A 198 -6.92 28.28 -19.91
C ASN A 198 -6.72 29.38 -18.86
N VAL A 199 -5.48 29.80 -18.66
CA VAL A 199 -5.08 30.82 -17.69
C VAL A 199 -4.54 32.02 -18.46
N ASN A 200 -5.24 33.15 -18.43
CA ASN A 200 -4.86 34.36 -19.18
C ASN A 200 -4.54 34.12 -20.68
N GLY A 201 -5.20 33.14 -21.31
CA GLY A 201 -4.98 32.77 -22.71
C GLY A 201 -3.98 31.63 -22.93
N ASP A 202 -3.20 31.25 -21.91
CA ASP A 202 -2.26 30.12 -21.99
C ASP A 202 -2.91 28.81 -21.55
N GLU A 203 -2.63 27.72 -22.27
CA GLU A 203 -3.04 26.38 -21.89
C GLU A 203 -2.04 25.76 -20.91
N VAL A 204 -2.50 25.49 -19.68
CA VAL A 204 -1.68 24.90 -18.62
C VAL A 204 -2.20 23.50 -18.30
N PRO A 205 -1.51 22.43 -18.74
CA PRO A 205 -1.92 21.06 -18.45
C PRO A 205 -1.49 20.63 -17.04
N MET A 206 -2.43 20.07 -16.29
CA MET A 206 -2.20 19.35 -15.03
C MET A 206 -2.54 17.88 -15.25
N VAL A 207 -1.59 17.00 -14.98
CA VAL A 207 -1.71 15.57 -15.26
C VAL A 207 -1.64 14.79 -13.95
N ALA A 208 -2.59 13.89 -13.75
CA ALA A 208 -2.60 12.92 -12.67
C ALA A 208 -2.83 11.51 -13.21
N GLN A 209 -2.20 10.54 -12.59
CA GLN A 209 -2.49 9.12 -12.82
C GLN A 209 -3.17 8.55 -11.59
N ILE A 210 -4.22 7.77 -11.81
CA ILE A 210 -5.00 7.11 -10.76
C ILE A 210 -5.17 5.64 -11.10
N SER A 211 -5.39 4.81 -10.08
CA SER A 211 -5.76 3.41 -10.30
C SER A 211 -7.29 3.24 -10.23
N TYR A 212 -7.85 2.54 -11.21
CA TYR A 212 -9.27 2.24 -11.31
C TYR A 212 -9.48 0.72 -11.22
N ASN A 213 -9.71 0.24 -10.00
CA ASN A 213 -9.68 -1.17 -9.67
C ASN A 213 -11.02 -1.84 -9.99
N GLN A 214 -10.97 -3.04 -10.54
CA GLN A 214 -12.16 -3.90 -10.61
C GLN A 214 -12.53 -4.39 -9.20
N LYS A 215 -13.83 -4.54 -8.91
CA LYS A 215 -14.32 -5.02 -7.61
C LYS A 215 -13.63 -6.31 -7.19
N SER A 216 -13.23 -6.37 -5.93
CA SER A 216 -12.49 -7.50 -5.35
C SER A 216 -13.03 -7.89 -3.98
N ALA A 217 -13.17 -6.94 -3.07
CA ALA A 217 -13.83 -7.09 -1.78
C ALA A 217 -14.33 -5.74 -1.28
N THR A 218 -15.36 -5.76 -0.46
CA THR A 218 -15.96 -4.59 0.19
C THR A 218 -16.03 -4.80 1.70
N ILE A 219 -15.52 -3.86 2.49
CA ILE A 219 -15.79 -3.81 3.94
C ILE A 219 -17.20 -3.27 4.15
N VAL A 220 -18.04 -4.02 4.87
CA VAL A 220 -19.48 -3.74 5.00
C VAL A 220 -19.92 -3.48 6.45
N GLY A 221 -19.06 -3.77 7.43
CA GLY A 221 -19.45 -3.73 8.83
C GLY A 221 -18.39 -4.31 9.76
N GLY A 222 -18.79 -4.53 11.01
CA GLY A 222 -18.04 -5.29 11.99
C GLY A 222 -18.91 -5.58 13.21
N THR A 223 -18.45 -6.48 14.06
CA THR A 223 -19.15 -6.86 15.28
C THR A 223 -18.41 -6.37 16.52
N LYS A 224 -19.04 -6.50 17.71
CA LYS A 224 -18.42 -6.08 18.98
C LYS A 224 -17.03 -6.73 19.15
N PRO A 225 -16.00 -5.97 19.55
CA PRO A 225 -14.69 -6.52 19.82
C PRO A 225 -14.70 -7.40 21.07
N PHE A 226 -13.72 -8.30 21.16
CA PHE A 226 -13.54 -9.18 22.30
C PHE A 226 -12.06 -9.31 22.64
N VAL A 227 -11.76 -9.62 23.90
CA VAL A 227 -10.40 -9.89 24.35
C VAL A 227 -10.02 -11.32 24.03
N GLU A 228 -8.82 -11.52 23.47
CA GLU A 228 -8.20 -12.82 23.28
C GLU A 228 -6.72 -12.72 23.68
N SER A 229 -6.34 -13.36 24.78
CA SER A 229 -5.01 -13.26 25.38
C SER A 229 -4.57 -11.81 25.56
N ALA A 230 -3.48 -11.39 24.89
CA ALA A 230 -2.92 -10.05 24.99
C ALA A 230 -3.50 -9.07 23.96
N ASP A 231 -4.50 -9.48 23.17
CA ASP A 231 -5.07 -8.65 22.11
C ASP A 231 -6.54 -8.29 22.40
N LEU A 232 -6.91 -7.07 22.04
CA LEU A 232 -8.29 -6.70 21.74
C LEU A 232 -8.54 -6.98 20.25
N VAL A 233 -9.48 -7.87 19.97
CA VAL A 233 -9.78 -8.36 18.62
C VAL A 233 -11.02 -7.68 18.06
N PHE A 234 -10.89 -7.10 16.88
CA PHE A 234 -11.95 -6.43 16.14
C PHE A 234 -12.35 -7.24 14.90
N PRO A 235 -13.54 -7.88 14.91
CA PRO A 235 -14.04 -8.58 13.74
C PRO A 235 -14.64 -7.60 12.73
N VAL A 236 -14.11 -7.64 11.51
CA VAL A 236 -14.54 -6.78 10.39
C VAL A 236 -15.19 -7.63 9.32
N ASP A 237 -16.41 -7.27 8.95
CA ASP A 237 -17.22 -8.00 7.98
C ASP A 237 -16.89 -7.55 6.56
N ILE A 238 -16.64 -8.53 5.69
CA ILE A 238 -16.18 -8.32 4.32
C ILE A 238 -17.09 -9.12 3.38
N LYS A 239 -17.58 -8.45 2.34
CA LYS A 239 -18.16 -9.09 1.17
C LYS A 239 -17.07 -9.28 0.13
N VAL A 240 -16.76 -10.51 -0.22
CA VAL A 240 -15.66 -10.87 -1.12
C VAL A 240 -16.23 -11.25 -2.48
N GLU A 241 -15.89 -10.50 -3.53
CA GLU A 241 -16.28 -10.81 -4.91
C GLU A 241 -15.26 -11.71 -5.61
N LYS A 242 -13.99 -11.71 -5.17
CA LYS A 242 -12.94 -12.55 -5.75
C LYS A 242 -12.13 -13.25 -4.67
N ALA A 243 -11.97 -14.57 -4.74
CA ALA A 243 -11.12 -15.26 -3.79
C ALA A 243 -9.64 -14.85 -3.94
N GLY A 244 -8.89 -14.84 -2.85
CA GLY A 244 -7.45 -14.52 -2.88
C GLY A 244 -6.84 -14.27 -1.51
N LEU A 245 -5.56 -13.88 -1.51
CA LEU A 245 -4.88 -13.37 -0.31
C LEU A 245 -5.22 -11.89 -0.16
N TYR A 246 -5.79 -11.50 0.97
CA TYR A 246 -6.17 -10.13 1.27
C TYR A 246 -5.33 -9.57 2.40
N ARG A 247 -4.95 -8.30 2.26
CA ARG A 247 -4.45 -7.47 3.36
C ARG A 247 -5.53 -6.45 3.71
N VAL A 248 -5.95 -6.43 4.97
CA VAL A 248 -6.88 -5.44 5.51
C VAL A 248 -6.16 -4.60 6.54
N ARG A 249 -6.37 -3.30 6.46
CA ARG A 249 -5.83 -2.31 7.38
C ARG A 249 -6.94 -1.40 7.88
N ALA A 250 -6.84 -1.02 9.13
CA ALA A 250 -7.63 0.05 9.73
C ALA A 250 -6.78 0.72 10.82
N ASN A 251 -7.11 1.96 11.14
CA ASN A 251 -6.48 2.64 12.26
C ASN A 251 -7.45 2.69 13.44
N LEU A 252 -6.92 2.40 14.62
CA LEU A 252 -7.62 2.43 15.90
C LEU A 252 -7.48 3.82 16.52
N PHE A 253 -8.58 4.35 17.02
CA PHE A 253 -8.68 5.65 17.68
C PHE A 253 -9.42 5.56 19.01
N SER A 254 -9.19 6.54 19.88
CA SER A 254 -10.06 6.87 21.02
C SER A 254 -10.46 8.34 20.86
N GLY A 255 -11.70 8.58 20.45
CA GLY A 255 -12.13 9.89 19.98
C GLY A 255 -11.26 10.37 18.80
N ALA A 256 -10.69 11.57 18.90
CA ALA A 256 -9.82 12.12 17.85
C ALA A 256 -8.35 11.64 17.92
N GLN A 257 -7.97 10.89 18.95
CA GLN A 257 -6.59 10.47 19.16
C GLN A 257 -6.31 9.15 18.44
N PRO A 258 -5.38 9.09 17.46
CA PRO A 258 -4.90 7.83 16.92
C PRO A 258 -4.15 7.04 17.99
N ILE A 259 -4.37 5.73 17.98
CA ILE A 259 -3.78 4.77 18.90
C ILE A 259 -2.79 3.88 18.15
N ALA A 260 -3.28 3.18 17.13
CA ALA A 260 -2.50 2.18 16.43
C ALA A 260 -2.97 1.94 14.99
N SER A 261 -2.05 1.53 14.13
CA SER A 261 -2.37 0.96 12.83
C SER A 261 -2.46 -0.56 12.95
N LEU A 262 -3.62 -1.10 12.58
CA LEU A 262 -3.92 -2.53 12.66
C LEU A 262 -3.86 -3.16 11.28
N VAL A 263 -3.21 -4.31 11.17
CA VAL A 263 -3.04 -5.02 9.89
C VAL A 263 -3.35 -6.50 10.06
N SER A 264 -4.12 -7.05 9.13
CA SER A 264 -4.37 -8.49 9.04
C SER A 264 -4.21 -8.97 7.60
N GLU A 265 -3.59 -10.13 7.43
CA GLU A 265 -3.43 -10.80 6.15
C GLU A 265 -4.02 -12.20 6.21
N THR A 266 -4.96 -12.51 5.32
CA THR A 266 -5.56 -13.85 5.27
C THR A 266 -6.09 -14.18 3.88
N LYS A 267 -6.23 -15.48 3.60
CA LYS A 267 -6.94 -15.94 2.41
C LYS A 267 -8.44 -15.83 2.65
N LEU A 268 -9.13 -15.17 1.73
CA LEU A 268 -10.58 -15.06 1.74
C LEU A 268 -11.16 -15.75 0.51
N GLU A 269 -12.24 -16.49 0.71
CA GLU A 269 -13.06 -17.06 -0.37
C GLU A 269 -14.21 -16.10 -0.69
N VAL A 270 -14.83 -16.29 -1.86
CA VAL A 270 -16.01 -15.52 -2.29
C VAL A 270 -17.16 -15.65 -1.29
N GLY A 271 -17.89 -14.56 -1.09
CA GLY A 271 -19.06 -14.51 -0.21
C GLY A 271 -18.85 -13.59 1.00
N LYS A 272 -19.69 -13.74 2.02
CA LYS A 272 -19.54 -13.01 3.30
C LYS A 272 -18.49 -13.70 4.15
N LYS A 273 -17.47 -12.96 4.55
CA LYS A 273 -16.37 -13.41 5.38
C LYS A 273 -16.11 -12.40 6.48
N GLN A 274 -15.32 -12.80 7.47
CA GLN A 274 -14.88 -11.94 8.54
C GLN A 274 -13.35 -12.01 8.63
N ILE A 275 -12.72 -10.88 8.85
CA ILE A 275 -11.29 -10.79 9.18
C ILE A 275 -11.13 -10.22 10.58
N LEU A 276 -10.08 -10.66 11.28
CA LEU A 276 -9.77 -10.19 12.63
C LEU A 276 -8.61 -9.21 12.56
N LEU A 277 -8.86 -7.96 12.95
CA LEU A 277 -7.82 -6.98 13.26
C LEU A 277 -7.54 -7.05 14.76
N ARG A 278 -6.27 -6.98 15.15
CA ARG A 278 -5.84 -7.18 16.55
C ARG A 278 -5.10 -5.95 17.04
N ALA A 279 -5.50 -5.39 18.16
CA ALA A 279 -4.76 -4.37 18.88
C ALA A 279 -4.12 -5.00 20.12
N HIS A 280 -2.80 -5.07 20.13
CA HIS A 280 -2.07 -5.67 21.24
C HIS A 280 -2.11 -4.75 22.47
N GLN A 281 -2.11 -5.33 23.68
CA GLN A 281 -2.20 -4.59 24.95
C GLN A 281 -1.19 -3.43 25.04
N SER A 282 -0.01 -3.57 24.43
CA SER A 282 1.05 -2.55 24.47
C SER A 282 0.70 -1.24 23.75
N VAL A 283 -0.33 -1.21 22.90
CA VAL A 283 -0.83 0.03 22.28
C VAL A 283 -2.11 0.54 22.91
N LEU A 284 -2.81 -0.27 23.72
CA LEU A 284 -4.13 0.09 24.22
C LEU A 284 -4.04 1.15 25.32
N PRO A 285 -4.78 2.27 25.20
CA PRO A 285 -4.92 3.24 26.27
C PRO A 285 -5.90 2.74 27.34
N ASN A 286 -5.93 3.43 28.48
CA ASN A 286 -6.89 3.17 29.56
C ASN A 286 -8.24 3.82 29.24
N THR A 287 -9.00 3.23 28.32
CA THR A 287 -10.34 3.66 27.88
C THR A 287 -11.22 2.45 27.54
N SER A 288 -12.53 2.65 27.48
CA SER A 288 -13.52 1.67 27.01
C SER A 288 -14.17 2.06 25.69
N GLU A 289 -13.77 3.19 25.10
CA GLU A 289 -14.31 3.74 23.85
C GLU A 289 -13.26 3.64 22.74
N PHE A 290 -13.64 3.01 21.63
CA PHE A 290 -12.75 2.75 20.50
C PHE A 290 -13.44 3.02 19.17
N GLU A 291 -12.68 3.55 18.21
CA GLU A 291 -13.12 3.65 16.82
C GLU A 291 -12.13 2.97 15.87
N LEU A 292 -12.62 2.22 14.89
CA LEU A 292 -11.84 1.80 13.72
C LEU A 292 -12.25 2.63 12.52
N ALA A 293 -11.29 3.25 11.84
CA ALA A 293 -11.54 4.06 10.66
C ALA A 293 -10.42 3.91 9.62
N THR A 294 -10.54 4.64 8.51
CA THR A 294 -9.52 4.74 7.45
C THR A 294 -9.17 3.38 6.84
N PHE A 295 -10.22 2.58 6.62
CA PHE A 295 -10.11 1.21 6.14
C PHE A 295 -9.43 1.12 4.77
N THR A 296 -8.57 0.12 4.61
CA THR A 296 -8.00 -0.29 3.32
C THR A 296 -8.10 -1.79 3.19
N ILE A 297 -8.60 -2.27 2.05
CA ILE A 297 -8.61 -3.68 1.69
C ILE A 297 -7.92 -3.87 0.35
N GLU A 298 -6.93 -4.74 0.30
CA GLU A 298 -6.12 -5.00 -0.90
C GLU A 298 -6.08 -6.51 -1.16
N LYS A 299 -6.57 -6.94 -2.32
CA LYS A 299 -6.28 -8.28 -2.84
C LYS A 299 -4.83 -8.27 -3.31
N ARG A 300 -3.98 -9.03 -2.62
CA ARG A 300 -2.55 -9.12 -2.89
C ARG A 300 -2.30 -9.94 -4.16
N SER A 301 -1.33 -9.51 -4.95
CA SER A 301 -0.76 -10.32 -6.02
C SER A 301 -0.14 -11.60 -5.43
N THR A 302 -0.49 -12.75 -6.01
CA THR A 302 0.18 -14.03 -5.70
C THR A 302 1.11 -14.50 -6.81
N HIS A 303 1.06 -13.82 -7.97
CA HIS A 303 1.85 -14.12 -9.16
C HIS A 303 2.17 -12.82 -9.90
N PRO A 304 3.37 -12.67 -10.48
CA PRO A 304 3.80 -11.43 -11.15
C PRO A 304 2.84 -10.91 -12.25
N ALA A 305 2.12 -11.81 -12.92
CA ALA A 305 1.17 -11.47 -13.98
C ALA A 305 -0.20 -10.98 -13.45
N GLU A 306 -0.49 -11.13 -12.15
CA GLU A 306 -1.72 -10.64 -11.54
C GLU A 306 -1.41 -9.43 -10.65
N PRO A 307 -1.81 -8.21 -11.02
CA PRO A 307 -1.58 -7.04 -10.18
C PRO A 307 -2.41 -7.10 -8.89
N SER A 308 -1.89 -6.50 -7.82
CA SER A 308 -2.67 -6.19 -6.62
C SER A 308 -3.87 -5.31 -6.98
N ARG A 309 -4.96 -5.44 -6.23
CA ARG A 309 -6.19 -4.65 -6.46
C ARG A 309 -6.74 -4.15 -5.15
N PHE A 310 -7.05 -2.86 -5.09
CA PHE A 310 -7.79 -2.31 -3.96
C PHE A 310 -9.27 -2.67 -4.08
N GLY A 311 -9.87 -2.96 -2.93
CA GLY A 311 -11.33 -3.00 -2.75
C GLY A 311 -11.83 -1.69 -2.16
N ASN A 312 -13.08 -1.68 -1.70
CA ASN A 312 -13.75 -0.50 -1.16
C ASN A 312 -14.24 -0.74 0.29
N SER A 313 -14.69 0.34 0.92
CA SER A 313 -15.42 0.30 2.18
C SER A 313 -16.75 1.01 1.99
N GLU A 314 -17.85 0.39 2.42
CA GLU A 314 -19.18 1.02 2.47
C GLU A 314 -19.38 1.82 3.76
N ILE A 315 -18.50 1.63 4.73
CA ILE A 315 -18.50 2.32 6.02
C ILE A 315 -17.24 3.19 6.16
N GLU A 316 -17.37 4.35 6.80
CA GLU A 316 -16.24 5.22 7.10
C GLU A 316 -15.56 4.82 8.41
N LYS A 317 -16.35 4.43 9.41
CA LYS A 317 -15.89 4.02 10.74
C LYS A 317 -16.79 2.99 11.41
N LEU A 318 -16.22 2.27 12.37
CA LEU A 318 -16.91 1.45 13.36
C LEU A 318 -16.64 2.05 14.74
N VAL A 319 -17.68 2.25 15.54
CA VAL A 319 -17.59 2.82 16.90
C VAL A 319 -18.00 1.76 17.90
N PHE A 320 -17.22 1.65 18.98
CA PHE A 320 -17.41 0.67 20.03
C PHE A 320 -17.32 1.34 21.40
N ASP A 321 -18.45 1.37 22.08
CA ASP A 321 -18.56 1.87 23.46
C ASP A 321 -18.59 0.69 24.44
N ASP A 322 -18.27 0.95 25.71
CA ASP A 322 -18.29 -0.02 26.80
C ASP A 322 -17.56 -1.34 26.46
N VAL A 323 -16.36 -1.22 25.88
CA VAL A 323 -15.49 -2.36 25.60
C VAL A 323 -14.83 -2.82 26.90
N ASP A 324 -15.08 -4.08 27.26
CA ASP A 324 -14.51 -4.71 28.45
C ASP A 324 -13.07 -5.19 28.17
N LEU A 325 -12.11 -4.57 28.85
CA LEU A 325 -10.68 -4.90 28.78
C LEU A 325 -10.20 -5.74 29.97
N SER A 326 -11.08 -6.11 30.91
CA SER A 326 -10.70 -6.75 32.18
C SER A 326 -9.94 -8.07 31.99
N GLY A 327 -10.22 -8.80 30.91
CA GLY A 327 -9.59 -10.07 30.58
C GLY A 327 -8.23 -9.97 29.87
N ILE A 328 -7.73 -8.77 29.57
CA ILE A 328 -6.54 -8.65 28.71
C ILE A 328 -5.26 -9.01 29.45
N GLU A 329 -4.48 -9.92 28.86
CA GLU A 329 -3.17 -10.29 29.39
C GLU A 329 -2.16 -9.16 29.18
N LYS A 330 -1.40 -8.81 30.23
CA LYS A 330 -0.39 -7.75 30.18
C LYS A 330 0.99 -8.26 29.77
N THR A 331 1.04 -9.17 28.79
CA THR A 331 2.28 -9.74 28.29
C THR A 331 2.93 -8.82 27.26
N HIS A 332 4.24 -8.58 27.38
CA HIS A 332 4.98 -7.76 26.41
C HIS A 332 5.23 -8.56 25.13
N TYR A 333 5.17 -7.88 23.99
CA TYR A 333 5.52 -8.49 22.72
C TYR A 333 6.99 -8.91 22.72
N GLN A 334 7.25 -10.11 22.20
CA GLN A 334 8.59 -10.62 21.98
C GLN A 334 8.84 -10.76 20.48
N PRO A 335 9.83 -10.02 19.92
CA PRO A 335 10.16 -10.11 18.51
C PRO A 335 10.50 -11.53 18.07
N LYS A 336 9.96 -11.92 16.92
CA LYS A 336 10.23 -13.21 16.29
C LYS A 336 11.69 -13.28 15.82
N GLU A 337 12.19 -14.49 15.62
CA GLU A 337 13.58 -14.72 15.21
C GLU A 337 13.95 -13.99 13.91
N ASN A 338 13.04 -13.97 12.94
CA ASN A 338 13.22 -13.26 11.66
C ASN A 338 13.32 -11.73 11.85
N GLU A 339 12.54 -11.15 12.76
CA GLU A 339 12.60 -9.73 13.10
C GLU A 339 13.92 -9.38 13.77
N ARG A 340 14.39 -10.23 14.70
CA ARG A 340 15.70 -10.07 15.35
C ARG A 340 16.85 -10.17 14.34
N LYS A 341 16.81 -11.16 13.44
CA LYS A 341 17.79 -11.33 12.35
C LYS A 341 17.84 -10.12 11.43
N ARG A 342 16.67 -9.56 11.08
CA ARG A 342 16.58 -8.36 10.25
C ARG A 342 17.18 -7.13 10.93
N LEU A 343 16.93 -6.96 12.23
CA LEU A 343 17.55 -5.87 12.98
C LEU A 343 19.08 -6.01 13.02
N MET A 344 19.59 -7.23 13.25
CA MET A 344 21.03 -7.49 13.22
C MET A 344 21.65 -7.16 11.86
N PHE A 345 20.98 -7.51 10.76
CA PHE A 345 21.43 -7.15 9.42
C PHE A 345 21.50 -5.62 9.22
N LEU A 346 20.44 -4.89 9.58
CA LEU A 346 20.40 -3.43 9.46
C LEU A 346 21.48 -2.75 10.33
N LYS A 347 21.69 -3.23 11.55
CA LYS A 347 22.78 -2.76 12.43
C LYS A 347 24.16 -3.09 11.85
N GLY A 348 24.31 -4.26 11.22
CA GLY A 348 25.53 -4.64 10.52
C GLY A 348 25.89 -3.67 9.39
N MET A 349 24.91 -3.28 8.57
CA MET A 349 25.10 -2.26 7.52
C MET A 349 25.46 -0.88 8.08
N ALA A 350 24.91 -0.52 9.23
CA ALA A 350 25.13 0.78 9.87
C ALA A 350 26.51 0.93 10.54
N ASN A 351 27.24 -0.18 10.72
CA ASN A 351 28.53 -0.24 11.42
C ASN A 351 29.70 -0.61 10.49
N GLN A 352 29.50 -0.56 9.17
CA GLN A 352 30.59 -0.73 8.20
C GLN A 352 31.20 0.64 7.89
N ASP A 353 32.48 0.79 8.22
CA ASP A 353 33.33 1.96 7.89
C ASP A 353 34.03 1.78 6.54
#